data_AF-A0A9D7S1H7-F1
#
_entry.id   AF-A0A9D7S1H7-F1
#
_cell.length_a   1.000
_cell.length_b   1.000
_cell.length_c   1.000
_cell.angle_alpha   90.00
_cell.angle_beta   90.00
_cell.angle_gamma   90.00
#
_symmetry.space_group_name_H-M   'P 1'
#
loop_
_entity.id
_entity.type
_entity.pdbx_description
1 polymer ?
#
loop_
_entity_poly.entity_id
_entity_poly.type
_entity_poly.pdbx_seq_one_letter_code
_entity_poly.pdbx_strand_id
1 'polypeptide(L)' 'MINDRMFGYDERKQAYIKDLTAGTYRQLVEAAESCQVAIIHPGKPRDPTEAGLEELLLRAEPFR' A
#
# COMPACT_ATOMS: atom_id res chain seq x y z
N MET A 1 3.33 11.30 3.08
CA MET A 1 4.72 10.77 3.13
C MET A 1 4.59 9.26 3.17
N ILE A 2 5.30 8.55 2.29
CA ILE A 2 5.25 7.08 2.21
C ILE A 2 5.96 6.49 3.45
N ASN A 3 5.47 5.38 3.99
CA ASN A 3 6.02 4.77 5.20
C ASN A 3 7.33 4.01 4.89
N ASP A 4 8.47 4.59 5.24
CA ASP A 4 9.82 4.02 4.99
C ASP A 4 10.11 2.71 5.75
N ARG A 5 9.24 2.32 6.70
CA ARG A 5 9.31 1.00 7.33
C ARG A 5 8.59 -0.06 6.49
N MET A 6 7.54 0.32 5.77
CA MET A 6 6.79 -0.56 4.88
C MET A 6 7.42 -0.69 3.50
N PHE A 7 7.97 0.39 2.95
CA PHE A 7 8.48 0.44 1.59
C PHE A 7 10.00 0.62 1.58
N GLY A 8 10.66 0.01 0.61
CA GLY A 8 12.10 0.16 0.40
C GLY A 8 12.47 0.07 -1.07
N TYR A 9 13.75 0.34 -1.37
CA TYR A 9 14.33 0.16 -2.69
C TYR A 9 15.48 -0.84 -2.64
N ASP A 10 15.51 -1.77 -3.59
CA ASP A 10 16.61 -2.73 -3.72
C ASP A 10 17.84 -2.08 -4.38
N GLU A 11 18.92 -2.84 -4.53
CA GLU A 11 20.17 -2.39 -5.19
C GLU A 11 19.95 -1.98 -6.65
N ARG A 12 18.90 -2.48 -7.29
CA ARG A 12 18.49 -2.16 -8.66
C ARG A 12 17.53 -0.97 -8.72
N LYS A 13 17.29 -0.29 -7.59
CA LYS A 13 16.34 0.82 -7.42
C LYS A 13 14.89 0.43 -7.70
N GLN A 14 14.53 -0.83 -7.52
CA GLN A 14 13.14 -1.28 -7.61
C GLN A 14 12.48 -1.13 -6.25
N ALA A 15 11.28 -0.54 -6.24
CA ALA A 15 10.47 -0.46 -5.04
C ALA A 15 10.00 -1.87 -4.63
N TYR A 16 10.07 -2.19 -3.35
CA TYR A 16 9.55 -3.42 -2.78
C TYR A 16 8.89 -3.17 -1.42
N ILE A 17 8.07 -4.12 -0.98
CA ILE A 17 7.47 -4.08 0.35
C ILE A 17 8.45 -4.71 1.34
N LYS A 18 9.02 -3.87 2.20
CA LYS A 18 10.00 -4.23 3.23
C LYS A 18 9.34 -4.92 4.42
N ASP A 19 8.25 -4.36 4.93
CA ASP A 19 7.50 -4.92 6.05
C ASP A 19 6.01 -4.56 5.94
N LEU A 20 5.20 -5.53 5.54
CA LEU A 20 3.73 -5.41 5.45
C LEU A 20 3.06 -5.18 6.82
N THR A 21 3.74 -5.48 7.92
CA THR A 21 3.20 -5.32 9.28
C THR A 21 3.55 -3.97 9.90
N ALA A 22 4.45 -3.20 9.27
CA ALA A 22 4.89 -1.91 9.77
C ALA A 22 3.91 -0.74 9.52
N GLY A 23 2.71 -1.04 9.04
CA GLY A 23 1.67 -0.04 8.82
C GLY A 23 0.33 -0.63 8.43
N THR A 24 -0.61 0.25 8.08
CA THR A 24 -2.02 -0.10 7.89
C THR A 24 -2.37 -0.28 6.41
N TYR A 25 -3.54 -0.88 6.13
CA TYR A 25 -4.04 -0.99 4.76
C TYR A 25 -4.23 0.39 4.12
N ARG A 26 -4.65 1.40 4.89
CA ARG A 26 -4.70 2.79 4.42
C ARG A 26 -3.37 3.26 3.84
N GLN A 27 -2.25 2.95 4.50
CA GLN A 27 -0.93 3.37 4.02
C GLN A 27 -0.54 2.66 2.71
N LEU A 28 -0.99 1.43 2.50
CA LEU A 28 -0.84 0.74 1.20
C LEU A 28 -1.67 1.41 0.10
N VAL A 29 -2.92 1.77 0.38
CA VAL A 29 -3.81 2.46 -0.56
C VAL A 29 -3.26 3.85 -0.92
N GLU A 30 -2.86 4.64 0.07
CA GLU A 30 -2.27 5.96 -0.17
C GLU A 30 -0.96 5.87 -0.97
N ALA A 31 -0.15 4.83 -0.74
CA ALA A 31 1.04 4.58 -1.54
C ALA A 31 0.68 4.26 -3.00
N ALA A 32 -0.34 3.44 -3.24
CA ALA A 32 -0.85 3.13 -4.57
C ALA A 32 -1.35 4.38 -5.31
N GLU A 33 -2.13 5.22 -4.63
CA GLU A 33 -2.63 6.49 -5.18
C GLU A 33 -1.49 7.47 -5.51
N SER A 34 -0.42 7.47 -4.73
CA SER A 34 0.76 8.31 -4.98
C SER A 34 1.66 7.78 -6.10
N CYS A 35 1.49 6.53 -6.53
CA CYS A 35 2.33 5.89 -7.52
C CYS A 35 1.91 6.30 -8.94
N GLN A 36 2.68 7.20 -9.56
CA GLN A 36 2.40 7.73 -10.91
C GLN A 36 2.22 6.64 -11.99
N VAL A 37 2.88 5.49 -11.81
CA VAL A 37 2.86 4.36 -12.75
C VAL A 37 1.99 3.20 -12.27
N ALA A 38 1.25 3.36 -11.17
CA ALA A 38 0.29 2.39 -10.63
C ALA A 38 0.84 0.97 -10.41
N ILE A 39 2.12 0.84 -9.99
CA ILE A 39 2.78 -0.46 -9.76
C ILE A 39 2.41 -1.05 -8.38
N ILE A 40 1.99 -0.21 -7.43
CA ILE A 40 1.63 -0.67 -6.09
C ILE A 40 0.18 -1.16 -6.14
N HIS A 41 0.00 -2.46 -5.92
CA HIS A 41 -1.31 -3.11 -5.84
C HIS A 41 -1.60 -3.44 -4.37
N PRO A 42 -2.53 -2.73 -3.70
CA PRO A 42 -2.83 -2.95 -2.27
C PRO A 42 -3.34 -4.36 -1.96
N GLY A 43 -4.01 -5.00 -2.92
CA GLY A 43 -4.52 -6.37 -2.79
C GLY A 43 -5.58 -6.49 -1.69
N LYS A 44 -5.45 -7.51 -0.83
CA LYS A 44 -6.41 -7.75 0.26
C LYS A 44 -5.88 -7.14 1.57
N PRO A 45 -6.73 -6.42 2.33
CA PRO A 45 -6.36 -5.95 3.65
C PRO A 45 -6.02 -7.11 4.58
N ARG A 46 -4.97 -6.93 5.38
CA ARG A 46 -4.54 -7.90 6.39
C ARG A 46 -5.38 -7.81 7.66
N ASP A 47 -5.77 -6.60 8.05
CA ASP A 47 -6.66 -6.34 9.18
C ASP A 47 -8.09 -6.06 8.65
N PRO A 48 -9.02 -7.02 8.78
CA PRO A 48 -10.41 -6.83 8.36
C PRO A 48 -11.19 -5.89 9.29
N THR A 49 -10.61 -5.47 10.42
CA THR A 49 -11.24 -4.59 11.41
C THR A 49 -10.72 -3.15 11.35
N GLU A 50 -9.89 -2.83 10.36
CA GLU A 50 -9.33 -1.49 10.19
C GLU A 50 -10.45 -0.44 9.98
N ALA A 51 -10.35 0.69 10.67
CA ALA A 51 -11.34 1.75 10.56
C ALA A 51 -11.41 2.33 9.14
N GLY A 52 -12.62 2.36 8.58
CA GLY A 52 -12.85 2.85 7.21
C GLY A 52 -12.52 1.85 6.11
N LEU A 53 -12.46 0.55 6.42
CA LEU A 53 -12.07 -0.48 5.46
C LEU A 53 -12.86 -0.47 4.15
N GLU A 54 -14.18 -0.25 4.21
CA GLU A 54 -15.04 -0.20 3.02
C GLU A 54 -14.62 0.91 2.04
N GLU A 55 -14.29 2.10 2.55
CA GLU A 55 -13.79 3.21 1.75
C GLU A 55 -12.42 2.87 1.13
N LEU A 56 -11.53 2.27 1.92
CA LEU A 56 -10.19 1.89 1.45
C LEU A 56 -10.25 0.82 0.37
N LEU A 57 -11.21 -0.11 0.44
CA LEU A 57 -11.44 -1.11 -0.60
C LEU A 57 -11.89 -0.46 -1.90
N LEU A 58 -12.85 0.48 -1.85
CA LEU A 58 -13.30 1.22 -3.04
C LEU A 58 -12.17 2.01 -3.68
N ARG A 59 -11.32 2.66 -2.87
CA ARG A 59 -10.13 3.38 -3.34
C ARG A 59 -9.07 2.45 -3.94
N ALA A 60 -9.01 1.19 -3.49
CA ALA A 60 -8.05 0.21 -3.98
C ALA A 60 -8.47 -0.45 -5.31
N GLU A 61 -9.75 -0.42 -5.69
CA GLU A 61 -10.27 -1.09 -6.90
C GLU A 61 -9.54 -0.74 -8.21
N PRO A 62 -9.13 0.52 -8.48
CA PRO A 62 -8.40 0.87 -9.70
C PRO A 62 -7.01 0.21 -9.81
N PHE A 63 -6.48 -0.32 -8.71
CA PHE A 63 -5.15 -0.93 -8.61
C PHE A 63 -5.24 -2.46 -8.48
N ARG A 64 -6.29 -3.11 -9.00
CA ARG A 64 -6.42 -4.58 -9.01
C ARG A 64 -5.87 -5.22 -10.28
#